data_AF-A0A7S1NYK6-F1
#
_entry.id   AF-A0A7S1NYK6-F1
#
_cell.length_a   1.000
_cell.length_b   1.000
_cell.length_c   1.000
_cell.angle_alpha   90.00
_cell.angle_beta   90.00
_cell.angle_gamma   90.00
#
_symmetry.space_group_name_H-M   'P 1'
#
loop_
_entity.id
_entity.type
_entity.pdbx_description
1 polymer ?
#
loop_
_entity_poly.entity_id
_entity_poly.type
_entity_poly.pdbx_seq_one_letter_code
_entity_poly.pdbx_strand_id
1 'polypeptide(L)'
;ASLTFGDLMVADERVSRDGTLKRAYVLRDGQVIESVLMPYKDGRRTACISSQAGCAMGCVFCATGQMGFARQLSSAEIVEQALIFARELHQRGERLSNVVLMGMGERLSNV
;
A
#
# COMPACT_ATOMS: atom_id res chain seq x y z
N ALA A 1 -13.69 7.47 -16.13
CA ALA A 1 -13.68 6.23 -15.33
C ALA A 1 -14.25 6.55 -13.95
N SER A 2 -15.25 5.81 -13.48
CA SER A 2 -15.75 5.96 -12.10
C SER A 2 -14.74 5.33 -11.15
N LEU A 3 -14.27 6.07 -10.14
CA LEU A 3 -13.45 5.52 -9.06
C LEU A 3 -14.38 5.11 -7.93
N THR A 4 -14.49 3.81 -7.69
CA THR A 4 -15.21 3.26 -6.54
C THR A 4 -14.20 2.97 -5.45
N PHE A 5 -14.43 3.49 -4.24
CA PHE A 5 -13.60 3.25 -3.06
C PHE A 5 -14.37 2.41 -2.04
N GLY A 6 -13.64 1.71 -1.16
CA GLY A 6 -14.20 0.89 -0.08
C GLY A 6 -13.99 -0.61 -0.30
N ASP A 7 -13.11 -0.98 -1.23
CA ASP A 7 -12.89 -2.37 -1.64
C ASP A 7 -11.70 -3.02 -0.95
N LEU A 8 -10.86 -2.24 -0.28
CA LEU A 8 -9.72 -2.75 0.46
C LEU A 8 -10.16 -3.18 1.87
N MET A 9 -10.23 -4.49 2.09
CA MET A 9 -10.53 -5.06 3.40
C MET A 9 -9.24 -5.36 4.15
N VAL A 10 -9.13 -4.89 5.41
CA VAL A 10 -7.97 -5.16 6.25
C VAL A 10 -7.93 -6.64 6.62
N ALA A 11 -6.84 -7.32 6.24
CA ALA A 11 -6.63 -8.74 6.48
C ALA A 11 -5.75 -8.99 7.70
N ASP A 12 -4.69 -8.18 7.84
CA ASP A 12 -3.79 -8.19 8.99
C ASP A 12 -3.24 -6.78 9.21
N GLU A 13 -2.89 -6.49 10.46
CA GLU A 13 -2.30 -5.23 10.86
C GLU A 13 -1.20 -5.46 11.90
N ARG A 14 -0.04 -4.84 11.68
CA ARG A 14 1.11 -4.94 12.57
C ARG A 14 1.70 -3.57 12.84
N VAL A 15 1.91 -3.27 14.12
CA VAL A 15 2.56 -2.04 14.56
C VAL A 15 3.94 -2.37 15.13
N SER A 16 4.96 -1.72 14.57
CA SER A 16 6.34 -1.79 15.04
C SER A 16 6.55 -0.88 16.25
N ARG A 17 7.63 -1.10 17.01
CA ARG A 17 8.00 -0.29 18.19
C ARG A 17 8.28 1.17 17.86
N ASP A 18 8.69 1.46 16.63
CA ASP A 18 8.93 2.81 16.12
C ASP A 18 7.65 3.53 15.65
N GLY A 19 6.49 2.86 15.76
CA GLY A 19 5.20 3.36 15.31
C GLY A 19 4.91 3.09 13.83
N THR A 20 5.81 2.41 13.09
CA THR A 20 5.53 1.99 11.72
C THR A 20 4.37 1.00 11.70
N LEU A 21 3.33 1.33 10.94
CA LEU A 21 2.13 0.55 10.78
C LEU A 21 2.17 -0.16 9.42
N LYS A 22 2.26 -1.49 9.44
CA LYS A 22 2.13 -2.34 8.25
C LYS A 22 0.73 -2.91 8.19
N ARG A 23 0.07 -2.77 7.05
CA ARG A 23 -1.28 -3.28 6.83
C ARG A 23 -1.36 -4.11 5.56
N ALA A 24 -1.93 -5.31 5.69
CA ALA A 24 -2.28 -6.17 4.57
C ALA A 24 -3.75 -5.99 4.22
N TYR A 25 -4.05 -5.85 2.93
CA TYR A 25 -5.41 -5.77 2.40
C TYR A 25 -5.70 -6.98 1.53
N VAL A 26 -6.86 -7.59 1.72
CA VAL A 26 -7.42 -8.56 0.77
C VAL A 26 -8.25 -7.79 -0.25
N LEU A 27 -7.95 -8.03 -1.52
CA LEU A 27 -8.64 -7.50 -2.68
C LEU A 27 -9.86 -8.38 -3.03
N ARG A 28 -10.77 -7.85 -3.85
CA ARG A 28 -12.01 -8.56 -4.22
C ARG A 28 -11.78 -9.92 -4.88
N ASP A 29 -10.65 -10.10 -5.55
CA ASP A 29 -10.25 -11.34 -6.21
C ASP A 29 -9.39 -12.26 -5.32
N GLY A 30 -9.32 -11.97 -4.02
CA GLY A 30 -8.61 -12.77 -3.02
C GLY A 30 -7.10 -12.54 -2.99
N GLN A 31 -6.56 -11.72 -3.89
CA GLN A 31 -5.15 -11.31 -3.83
C GLN A 31 -4.89 -10.44 -2.61
N VAL A 32 -3.67 -10.48 -2.09
CA VAL A 32 -3.26 -9.68 -0.93
C VAL A 32 -2.19 -8.67 -1.35
N ILE A 33 -2.36 -7.42 -0.93
CA ILE A 33 -1.36 -6.38 -1.06
C ILE A 33 -1.03 -5.77 0.29
N GLU A 34 0.16 -5.18 0.38
CA GLU A 34 0.61 -4.53 1.60
C GLU A 34 0.80 -3.04 1.39
N SER A 35 0.54 -2.28 2.45
CA SER A 35 0.88 -0.87 2.52
C SER A 35 1.47 -0.55 3.90
N VAL A 36 2.30 0.48 3.97
CA VAL A 36 3.00 0.83 5.21
C VAL A 36 2.87 2.32 5.47
N LEU A 37 2.43 2.68 6.67
CA LEU A 37 2.47 4.05 7.17
C LEU A 37 3.65 4.22 8.12
N MET A 38 4.57 5.11 7.76
CA MET A 38 5.79 5.41 8.51
C MET A 38 5.70 6.79 9.16
N PRO A 39 5.71 6.88 10.50
CA PRO A 39 5.89 8.13 11.21
C PRO A 39 7.37 8.51 11.34
N TYR A 40 7.67 9.79 11.17
CA TYR A 40 9.00 10.35 11.42
C TYR A 40 8.95 11.42 12.53
N LYS A 41 10.09 11.62 13.19
CA LYS A 41 10.25 12.57 14.31
C LYS A 41 10.08 14.04 13.91
N ASP A 42 10.33 14.36 12.64
CA ASP A 42 10.14 15.70 12.06
C ASP A 42 8.67 16.00 11.71
N GLY A 43 7.74 15.12 12.09
CA GLY A 43 6.31 15.24 11.80
C GLY A 43 5.90 14.68 10.44
N ARG A 44 6.84 14.23 9.60
CA ARG A 44 6.52 13.61 8.31
C ARG A 44 5.73 12.31 8.51
N ARG A 45 4.76 12.07 7.63
CA ARG A 45 3.98 10.83 7.54
C ARG A 45 4.05 10.32 6.11
N THR A 46 4.72 9.18 5.92
CA THR A 46 4.93 8.61 4.59
C THR A 46 4.11 7.33 4.44
N ALA A 47 3.25 7.28 3.43
CA ALA A 47 2.60 6.05 3.00
C ALA A 47 3.42 5.38 1.89
N CYS A 48 3.85 4.14 2.11
CA CYS A 48 4.38 3.25 1.10
C CYS A 48 3.23 2.40 0.57
N ILE A 49 2.90 2.55 -0.71
CA ILE A 49 1.75 1.90 -1.34
C ILE A 49 2.17 0.97 -2.48
N SER A 50 1.36 -0.06 -2.70
CA SER A 50 1.52 -1.05 -3.75
C SER A 50 0.91 -0.59 -5.07
N SER A 51 1.50 -1.03 -6.17
CA SER A 51 1.05 -0.78 -7.54
C SER A 51 0.57 -2.03 -8.28
N GLN A 52 0.98 -3.22 -7.81
CA GLN A 52 0.59 -4.52 -8.36
C GLN A 52 0.36 -5.53 -7.21
N ALA A 53 -0.40 -6.59 -7.49
CA ALA A 53 -0.41 -7.79 -6.66
C ALA A 53 0.68 -8.74 -7.18
N GLY A 54 1.75 -8.88 -6.40
CA GLY A 54 2.98 -9.54 -6.87
C GLY A 54 3.85 -8.61 -7.74
N CYS A 55 4.88 -9.15 -8.38
CA CYS A 55 5.77 -8.42 -9.29
C CYS A 55 6.43 -9.35 -10.31
N ALA A 56 6.41 -8.97 -11.60
CA ALA A 56 6.95 -9.78 -12.69
C ALA A 56 8.47 -9.66 -12.86
N MET A 57 9.11 -8.71 -12.17
CA MET A 57 10.53 -8.37 -12.39
C MET A 57 11.51 -9.46 -11.95
N GLY A 58 11.08 -10.41 -11.12
CA GLY A 58 11.91 -11.55 -10.71
C GLY A 58 13.16 -11.16 -9.90
N CYS A 59 13.17 -9.98 -9.26
CA CYS A 59 14.30 -9.55 -8.43
C CYS A 59 14.53 -10.53 -7.27
N VAL A 60 15.65 -11.26 -7.30
CA VAL A 60 15.92 -12.38 -6.37
C VAL A 60 16.01 -11.99 -4.90
N PHE A 61 16.30 -10.72 -4.59
CA PHE A 61 16.35 -10.19 -3.23
C PHE A 61 14.99 -9.67 -2.72
N CYS A 62 14.00 -9.57 -3.59
CA CYS A 62 12.69 -9.02 -3.27
C CYS A 62 11.69 -10.15 -3.06
N ALA A 63 11.07 -10.21 -1.87
CA ALA A 63 10.02 -11.19 -1.58
C ALA A 63 8.90 -11.14 -2.64
N THR A 64 8.48 -9.94 -3.06
CA THR A 64 7.49 -9.75 -4.12
C THR A 64 7.96 -10.23 -5.49
N GLY A 65 9.25 -10.11 -5.79
CA GLY A 65 9.83 -10.68 -7.00
C GLY A 65 9.83 -12.21 -7.00
N GLN A 66 10.00 -12.83 -5.84
CA GLN A 66 9.95 -14.29 -5.68
C GLN A 66 8.51 -14.86 -5.71
N MET A 67 7.52 -14.09 -5.28
CA MET A 67 6.10 -14.47 -5.34
C MET A 67 5.55 -14.55 -6.78
N GLY A 68 6.24 -13.93 -7.74
CA GLY A 68 5.75 -13.79 -9.11
C GLY A 68 4.68 -12.70 -9.25
N PHE A 69 4.10 -12.60 -10.44
CA PHE A 69 3.07 -11.61 -10.77
C PHE A 69 1.69 -12.24 -10.81
N ALA A 70 0.72 -11.61 -10.14
CA ALA A 70 -0.68 -12.00 -10.24
C ALA A 70 -1.45 -11.05 -11.16
N ARG A 71 -1.50 -9.75 -10.85
CA ARG A 71 -2.20 -8.75 -11.65
C ARG A 71 -1.82 -7.31 -11.34
N GLN A 72 -2.28 -6.42 -12.21
CA GLN A 72 -2.30 -4.98 -11.97
C GLN A 72 -3.33 -4.58 -10.92
N LEU A 73 -3.02 -3.53 -10.17
CA LEU A 73 -4.03 -2.83 -9.37
C LEU A 73 -4.72 -1.76 -10.20
N SER A 74 -6.02 -1.62 -10.00
CA SER A 74 -6.78 -0.50 -10.53
C SER A 74 -6.35 0.82 -9.86
N SER A 75 -6.59 1.95 -10.53
CA SER A 75 -6.28 3.26 -9.95
C SER A 75 -7.01 3.51 -8.62
N ALA A 76 -8.21 2.94 -8.45
CA ALA A 76 -8.96 2.99 -7.21
C ALA A 76 -8.22 2.25 -6.09
N GLU A 77 -7.80 1.00 -6.32
CA GLU A 77 -7.05 0.19 -5.34
C GLU A 77 -5.70 0.84 -4.96
N ILE A 78 -5.04 1.53 -5.88
CA ILE A 78 -3.78 2.25 -5.58
C ILE A 78 -4.04 3.46 -4.69
N VAL A 79 -4.99 4.32 -5.08
CA VAL A 79 -5.29 5.56 -4.36
C VAL A 79 -5.93 5.28 -3.00
N GLU A 80 -6.75 4.23 -2.90
CA GLU A 80 -7.46 3.87 -1.67
C GLU A 80 -6.50 3.56 -0.52
N GLN A 81 -5.36 2.92 -0.78
CA GLN A 81 -4.34 2.64 0.24
C GLN A 81 -3.86 3.94 0.93
N ALA A 82 -3.60 4.99 0.15
CA ALA A 82 -3.19 6.28 0.69
C ALA A 82 -4.36 7.02 1.39
N LEU A 83 -5.57 6.92 0.83
CA LEU A 83 -6.76 7.55 1.42
C LEU A 83 -7.11 6.98 2.79
N ILE A 84 -6.99 5.67 2.98
CA ILE A 84 -7.23 5.02 4.28
C ILE A 84 -6.31 5.63 5.34
N PHE A 85 -5.00 5.65 5.10
CA PHE A 85 -4.05 6.27 6.03
C PHE A 85 -4.27 7.77 6.22
N ALA A 86 -4.61 8.50 5.15
CA ALA A 86 -4.89 9.93 5.24
C ALA A 86 -6.09 10.23 6.15
N ARG A 87 -7.17 9.42 6.06
CA ARG A 87 -8.35 9.56 6.92
C ARG A 87 -8.04 9.25 8.37
N GLU A 88 -7.28 8.18 8.64
CA GLU A 88 -6.87 7.81 9.99
C GLU A 88 -5.97 8.88 10.64
N LEU A 89 -5.02 9.43 9.89
CA LEU A 89 -4.18 10.53 10.36
C LEU A 89 -5.01 11.79 10.62
N HIS A 90 -5.96 12.11 9.74
CA HIS A 90 -6.81 13.28 9.90
C HIS A 90 -7.63 13.22 11.21
N GLN A 91 -8.16 12.04 11.56
CA GLN A 91 -8.86 11.83 12.85
C GLN A 91 -7.97 12.08 14.07
N ARG A 92 -6.64 11.95 13.91
CA ARG A 92 -5.64 12.22 14.95
C ARG A 92 -5.10 13.65 14.92
N GLY A 93 -5.63 14.51 14.05
CA GLY A 93 -5.11 15.87 13.83
C GLY A 93 -3.79 15.91 13.07
N GLU A 94 -3.42 14.82 12.40
CA GLU A 94 -2.20 14.68 11.60
C GLU A 94 -2.53 14.70 10.10
N ARG A 95 -1.50 14.85 9.24
CA ARG A 95 -1.68 14.85 7.78
C ARG A 95 -0.72 13.88 7.12
N LEU A 96 -1.21 13.10 6.16
CA LEU A 96 -0.34 12.35 5.26
C LEU A 96 0.44 13.32 4.39
N SER A 97 1.76 13.37 4.54
CA SER A 97 2.61 14.36 3.89
C SER A 97 3.34 13.82 2.65
N ASN A 98 3.60 12.50 2.62
CA ASN A 98 4.35 11.86 1.54
C ASN A 98 3.69 10.53 1.14
N VAL A 99 3.75 10.23 -0.15
CA VAL A 99 3.36 8.93 -0.70
C VAL A 99 4.50 8.42 -1.57
N VAL A 100 4.88 7.16 -1.40
CA VAL A 100 5.91 6.49 -2.21
C VAL A 100 5.35 5.20 -2.82
N LEU A 101 5.59 5.01 -4.10
CA LEU A 101 5.27 3.78 -4.84
C LEU A 101 6.46 2.82 -4.70
N MET A 102 6.59 2.24 -3.51
CA MET A 102 7.66 1.31 -3.13
C MET A 102 7.12 0.08 -2.39
N GLY A 103 5.80 -0.17 -2.48
CA GLY A 103 5.18 -1.39 -1.97
C GLY A 103 5.41 -2.56 -2.93
N MET A 104 4.36 -3.35 -3.13
CA MET A 104 4.38 -4.47 -4.08
C MET A 104 4.21 -3.96 -5.53
N GLY A 105 4.99 -4.54 -6.45
CA GLY A 105 4.91 -4.28 -7.89
C GLY A 105 5.95 -3.31 -8.46
N GLU A 106 6.12 -3.35 -9.78
CA GLU A 106 6.89 -2.39 -10.55
C GLU A 106 5.98 -1.25 -11.05
N ARG A 107 6.22 -0.04 -10.53
CA ARG A 107 5.35 1.12 -10.76
C ARG A 107 5.25 1.54 -12.22
N LEU A 108 6.32 1.36 -13.01
CA LEU A 108 6.34 1.73 -14.43
C LEU A 108 5.69 0.67 -15.33
N SER A 109 5.39 -0.51 -14.79
CA SER A 109 4.80 -1.63 -15.53
C SER A 109 3.32 -1.84 -15.25
N ASN A 110 2.64 -0.86 -14.62
CA ASN A 110 1.19 -0.86 -14.47
C ASN A 110 0.52 -0.08 -15.61
N VAL A 111 0.29 -0.78 -16.73
CA VAL A 111 -0.31 -0.29 -17.98
C VAL A 111 -1.65 -0.94 -18.28
#